data_AF-A0A9W7Z656-F1
#
_entry.id   AF-A0A9W7Z656-F1
#
_cell.length_a   1.000
_cell.length_b   1.000
_cell.length_c   1.000
_cell.angle_alpha   90.00
_cell.angle_beta   90.00
_cell.angle_gamma   90.00
#
_symmetry.space_group_name_H-M   'P 1'
#
loop_
_entity.id
_entity.type
_entity.pdbx_description
1 polymer ?
#
loop_
_entity_poly.entity_id
_entity_poly.type
_entity_poly.pdbx_seq_one_letter_code
_entity_poly.pdbx_strand_id
1 'polypeptide(L)'
;MSKYLAFVDFPDPDNFVLVLELAKKCGYVDVVLTGRPVDLSYAPSYPAHFYKDFNFAKFALNEEHDGQWFAKHTVNDKDTELVFIVNAIRLYKFLKQCEADVSKIRFFRAESVDLPLKFKHHMHKQEWKFDLEAEDKELVNNLSWKTEDALPGEVVDADGNIIRSSHNRDKIADVLQSYIDKNEQPMMHDLKELSKHYDAFLVAGPFTDVETALNNGVNAGRIVAMAGAIRTGTIFSEGEARPNLFPDQFNIYADSDAAEAVFKHSNIPLMLIPTEATKTWGSNGNGFVFSAQAIEDSGPVVTKLFK
;
A
#
# COMPACT_ATOMS: atom_id res chain seq x y z
N MET A 1 16.30 25.52 5.37
CA MET A 1 16.57 24.12 5.02
C MET A 1 15.39 23.61 4.23
N SER A 2 15.63 22.84 3.18
CA SER A 2 14.54 22.27 2.40
C SER A 2 13.75 21.25 3.20
N LYS A 3 12.43 21.27 3.07
CA LYS A 3 11.48 20.44 3.81
C LYS A 3 10.56 19.70 2.84
N TYR A 4 10.54 18.38 2.95
CA TYR A 4 9.77 17.50 2.07
C TYR A 4 8.70 16.76 2.86
N LEU A 5 7.55 16.54 2.22
CA LEU A 5 6.47 15.70 2.75
C LEU A 5 6.30 14.51 1.82
N ALA A 6 6.41 13.30 2.36
CA ALA A 6 6.15 12.07 1.63
C ALA A 6 4.82 11.47 2.09
N PHE A 7 3.96 11.09 1.15
CA PHE A 7 2.76 10.28 1.40
C PHE A 7 3.02 8.90 0.83
N VAL A 8 3.10 7.88 1.68
CA VAL A 8 3.55 6.54 1.30
C VAL A 8 2.56 5.52 1.78
N ASP A 9 2.09 4.68 0.86
CA ASP A 9 1.30 3.52 1.22
C ASP A 9 2.19 2.36 1.62
N PHE A 10 1.71 1.55 2.56
CA PHE A 10 2.44 0.38 2.99
C PHE A 10 1.67 -0.87 2.67
N PRO A 11 2.38 -1.98 2.45
CA PRO A 11 3.84 -2.17 2.45
C PRO A 11 4.46 -2.34 1.04
N ASP A 12 4.67 -1.24 0.31
CA ASP A 12 5.29 -1.31 -1.02
C ASP A 12 6.81 -0.99 -0.98
N PRO A 13 7.71 -1.90 -1.45
CA PRO A 13 9.17 -1.74 -1.49
C PRO A 13 9.73 -0.41 -2.00
N ASP A 14 9.14 0.10 -3.07
CA ASP A 14 9.52 1.36 -3.71
C ASP A 14 9.32 2.54 -2.74
N ASN A 15 8.37 2.45 -1.82
CA ASN A 15 8.16 3.47 -0.79
C ASN A 15 9.24 3.45 0.29
N PHE A 16 9.80 2.29 0.62
CA PHE A 16 10.95 2.19 1.53
C PHE A 16 12.17 2.90 0.91
N VAL A 17 12.44 2.63 -0.37
CA VAL A 17 13.54 3.27 -1.11
C VAL A 17 13.30 4.78 -1.20
N LEU A 18 12.09 5.22 -1.53
CA LEU A 18 11.73 6.63 -1.58
C LEU A 18 12.09 7.36 -0.29
N VAL A 19 11.63 6.83 0.85
CA VAL A 19 11.87 7.46 2.16
C VAL A 19 13.35 7.43 2.51
N LEU A 20 14.07 6.35 2.21
CA LEU A 20 15.52 6.27 2.41
C LEU A 20 16.28 7.32 1.60
N GLU A 21 15.94 7.49 0.32
CA GLU A 21 16.56 8.48 -0.55
C GLU A 21 16.29 9.90 -0.06
N LEU A 22 15.08 10.19 0.42
CA LEU A 22 14.76 11.46 1.05
C LEU A 22 15.57 11.68 2.31
N ALA A 23 15.66 10.68 3.19
CA ALA A 23 16.43 10.77 4.42
C ALA A 23 17.92 11.03 4.17
N LYS A 24 18.48 10.45 3.09
CA LYS A 24 19.90 10.62 2.72
C LYS A 24 20.20 11.94 2.02
N LYS A 25 19.28 12.44 1.19
CA LYS A 25 19.53 13.60 0.31
C LYS A 25 18.90 14.89 0.79
N CYS A 26 17.92 14.83 1.67
CA CYS A 26 17.16 15.99 2.12
C CYS A 26 17.47 16.35 3.58
N GLY A 27 17.12 17.59 3.95
CA GLY A 27 17.36 18.11 5.30
C GLY A 27 16.38 17.53 6.33
N TYR A 28 15.09 17.85 6.19
CA TYR A 28 14.02 17.33 7.04
C TYR A 28 12.91 16.72 6.20
N VAL A 29 12.43 15.55 6.62
CA VAL A 29 11.41 14.78 5.91
C VAL A 29 10.28 14.45 6.88
N ASP A 30 9.07 14.88 6.53
CA ASP A 30 7.87 14.39 7.18
C ASP A 30 7.28 13.28 6.31
N VAL A 31 6.90 12.15 6.92
CA VAL A 31 6.41 10.96 6.21
C VAL A 31 5.02 10.62 6.75
N VAL A 32 4.01 10.83 5.93
CA VAL A 32 2.63 10.39 6.18
C VAL A 32 2.51 8.96 5.70
N LEU A 33 2.31 8.05 6.66
CA LEU A 33 2.03 6.65 6.39
C LEU A 33 0.53 6.54 6.08
N THR A 34 0.18 6.16 4.86
CA THR A 34 -1.21 5.96 4.45
C THR A 34 -1.56 4.47 4.63
N GLY A 35 -2.61 4.18 5.40
CA GLY A 35 -3.06 2.81 5.65
C GLY A 35 -3.84 2.23 4.47
N ARG A 36 -3.78 0.91 4.30
CA ARG A 36 -4.72 0.16 3.45
C ARG A 36 -5.66 -0.63 4.36
N PRO A 37 -6.97 -0.66 4.09
CA PRO A 37 -7.88 -1.51 4.85
C PRO A 37 -7.49 -2.98 4.77
N VAL A 38 -7.22 -3.58 5.93
CA VAL A 38 -6.79 -4.97 6.10
C VAL A 38 -7.87 -5.75 6.82
N ASP A 39 -8.08 -7.00 6.37
CA ASP A 39 -8.81 -8.01 7.13
C ASP A 39 -8.00 -9.30 7.10
N LEU A 40 -7.45 -9.67 8.26
CA LEU A 40 -6.57 -10.84 8.43
C LEU A 40 -7.37 -12.15 8.47
N SER A 41 -8.70 -12.09 8.44
CA SER A 41 -9.54 -13.28 8.40
C SER A 41 -9.56 -13.94 7.03
N TYR A 42 -9.24 -13.23 5.95
CA TYR A 42 -9.26 -13.80 4.62
C TYR A 42 -8.05 -14.67 4.32
N ALA A 43 -8.29 -15.70 3.50
CA ALA A 43 -7.21 -16.54 3.00
C ALA A 43 -6.20 -15.70 2.22
N PRO A 44 -4.91 -15.96 2.40
CA PRO A 44 -3.85 -15.13 1.84
C PRO A 44 -3.60 -15.33 0.35
N SER A 45 -4.26 -16.32 -0.26
CA SER A 45 -4.22 -16.57 -1.69
C SER A 45 -5.58 -17.09 -2.12
N TYR A 46 -6.21 -16.40 -3.06
CA TYR A 46 -7.42 -16.91 -3.70
C TYR A 46 -7.09 -18.14 -4.56
N PRO A 47 -8.05 -19.06 -4.73
CA PRO A 47 -7.87 -20.21 -5.63
C PRO A 47 -7.49 -19.77 -7.04
N ALA A 48 -6.67 -20.58 -7.74
CA ALA A 48 -6.22 -20.26 -9.09
C ALA A 48 -7.36 -20.12 -10.10
N HIS A 49 -8.48 -20.83 -9.91
CA HIS A 49 -9.67 -20.69 -10.77
C HIS A 49 -10.28 -19.29 -10.65
N PHE A 50 -10.18 -18.66 -9.47
CA PHE A 50 -10.70 -17.33 -9.21
C PHE A 50 -10.03 -16.29 -10.13
N TYR A 51 -8.70 -16.34 -10.23
CA TYR A 51 -7.94 -15.46 -11.12
C TYR A 51 -8.26 -15.65 -12.61
N LYS A 52 -8.72 -16.84 -13.03
CA LYS A 52 -9.09 -17.12 -14.42
C LYS A 52 -10.40 -16.47 -14.82
N ASP A 53 -11.35 -16.42 -13.88
CA ASP A 53 -12.68 -15.86 -14.10
C ASP A 53 -12.82 -14.41 -13.58
N PHE A 54 -11.80 -13.91 -12.87
CA PHE A 54 -11.78 -12.54 -12.34
C PHE A 54 -11.60 -11.52 -13.47
N ASN A 55 -12.71 -10.92 -13.86
CA ASN A 55 -12.72 -9.82 -14.81
C ASN A 55 -12.53 -8.50 -14.04
N PHE A 56 -11.29 -8.00 -13.98
CA PHE A 56 -10.95 -6.71 -13.36
C PHE A 56 -11.82 -5.55 -13.85
N ALA A 57 -12.19 -5.53 -15.14
CA ALA A 57 -13.02 -4.48 -15.70
C ALA A 57 -14.47 -4.54 -15.17
N LYS A 58 -15.07 -5.72 -15.04
CA LYS A 58 -16.42 -5.88 -14.45
C LYS A 58 -16.44 -5.64 -12.94
N PHE A 59 -15.41 -6.11 -12.24
CA PHE A 59 -15.21 -5.85 -10.82
C PHE A 59 -15.07 -4.34 -10.54
N ALA A 60 -14.28 -3.62 -11.35
CA ALA A 60 -14.08 -2.17 -11.25
C ALA A 60 -15.33 -1.35 -11.61
N LEU A 61 -16.16 -1.85 -12.52
CA LEU A 61 -17.40 -1.20 -12.94
C LEU A 61 -18.59 -1.46 -11.99
N ASN A 62 -18.37 -2.20 -10.90
CA ASN A 62 -19.39 -2.49 -9.89
C ASN A 62 -20.62 -3.22 -10.45
N GLU A 63 -20.48 -3.91 -11.58
CA GLU A 63 -21.52 -4.81 -12.08
C GLU A 63 -21.62 -6.00 -11.11
N GLU A 64 -22.84 -6.34 -10.71
CA GLU A 64 -23.14 -7.38 -9.71
C GLU A 64 -22.37 -8.67 -10.02
N HIS A 65 -21.30 -8.90 -9.26
CA HIS A 65 -20.72 -10.22 -9.16
C HIS A 65 -21.45 -10.96 -8.02
N ASP A 66 -21.99 -12.13 -8.33
CA ASP A 66 -22.61 -13.09 -7.39
C ASP A 66 -21.66 -13.53 -6.23
N GLY A 67 -20.41 -13.07 -6.24
CA GLY A 67 -19.47 -13.25 -5.14
C GLY A 67 -19.85 -12.39 -3.93
N GLN A 68 -20.76 -12.89 -3.08
CA GLN A 68 -21.04 -12.44 -1.70
C GLN A 68 -19.80 -12.30 -0.78
N TRP A 69 -18.61 -12.60 -1.30
CA TRP A 69 -17.32 -12.79 -0.65
C TRP A 69 -16.59 -11.46 -0.42
N PHE A 70 -16.83 -10.50 -1.31
CA PHE A 70 -16.26 -9.15 -1.29
C PHE A 70 -17.27 -8.11 -0.81
N ALA A 71 -18.48 -8.53 -0.46
CA ALA A 71 -19.64 -7.67 -0.27
C ALA A 71 -19.78 -7.07 1.15
N LYS A 72 -18.87 -7.37 2.08
CA LYS A 72 -18.87 -6.67 3.37
C LYS A 72 -18.13 -5.35 3.24
N HIS A 73 -18.90 -4.27 3.26
CA HIS A 73 -18.46 -2.87 3.35
C HIS A 73 -17.78 -2.49 4.67
N THR A 74 -17.45 -3.46 5.53
CA THR A 74 -16.91 -3.19 6.85
C THR A 74 -15.41 -3.43 6.85
N VAL A 75 -14.64 -2.34 6.83
CA VAL A 75 -13.22 -2.34 7.15
C VAL A 75 -13.03 -2.95 8.54
N ASN A 76 -12.01 -3.80 8.70
CA ASN A 76 -11.61 -4.28 10.02
C ASN A 76 -10.56 -3.33 10.59
N ASP A 77 -11.02 -2.32 11.32
CA ASP A 77 -10.17 -1.26 11.87
C ASP A 77 -9.04 -1.79 12.74
N LYS A 78 -9.31 -2.87 13.50
CA LYS A 78 -8.30 -3.47 14.39
C LYS A 78 -7.16 -4.10 13.59
N ASP A 79 -7.49 -4.83 12.54
CA ASP A 79 -6.49 -5.48 11.68
C ASP A 79 -5.72 -4.44 10.88
N THR A 80 -6.42 -3.40 10.42
CA THR A 80 -5.82 -2.28 9.71
C THR A 80 -4.83 -1.51 10.59
N GLU A 81 -5.22 -1.20 11.83
CA GLU A 81 -4.34 -0.56 12.81
C GLU A 81 -3.11 -1.42 13.12
N LEU A 82 -3.32 -2.72 13.31
CA LEU A 82 -2.24 -3.65 13.62
C LEU A 82 -1.19 -3.68 12.51
N VAL A 83 -1.62 -3.83 11.25
CA VAL A 83 -0.73 -3.82 10.09
C VAL A 83 -0.09 -2.45 9.87
N PHE A 84 -0.81 -1.37 10.14
CA PHE A 84 -0.27 -0.01 10.09
C PHE A 84 0.94 0.15 11.02
N ILE A 85 0.80 -0.22 12.30
CA ILE A 85 1.88 -0.12 13.28
C ILE A 85 3.07 -1.00 12.88
N VAL A 86 2.81 -2.24 12.46
CA VAL A 86 3.85 -3.16 11.97
C VAL A 86 4.63 -2.54 10.81
N ASN A 87 3.96 -1.89 9.87
CA ASN A 87 4.61 -1.27 8.72
C ASN A 87 5.42 -0.02 9.11
N ALA A 88 4.96 0.77 10.07
CA ALA A 88 5.72 1.88 10.63
C ALA A 88 7.03 1.41 11.27
N ILE A 89 6.97 0.34 12.07
CA ILE A 89 8.14 -0.31 12.68
C ILE A 89 9.11 -0.80 11.60
N ARG A 90 8.61 -1.48 10.56
CA ARG A 90 9.44 -2.00 9.46
C ARG A 90 10.19 -0.89 8.74
N LEU A 91 9.51 0.21 8.39
CA LEU A 91 10.17 1.34 7.74
C LEU A 91 11.25 1.94 8.67
N TYR A 92 10.92 2.15 9.94
CA TYR A 92 11.86 2.70 10.90
C TYR A 92 13.10 1.81 11.08
N LYS A 93 12.90 0.49 11.24
CA LYS A 93 13.98 -0.51 11.31
C LYS A 93 14.84 -0.50 10.04
N PHE A 94 14.21 -0.49 8.87
CA PHE A 94 14.90 -0.42 7.57
C PHE A 94 15.77 0.83 7.44
N LEU A 95 15.26 1.99 7.82
CA LEU A 95 16.00 3.25 7.77
C LEU A 95 17.23 3.23 8.69
N LYS A 96 17.09 2.67 9.91
CA LYS A 96 18.23 2.49 10.83
C LYS A 96 19.27 1.52 10.29
N GLN A 97 18.85 0.40 9.71
CA GLN A 97 19.73 -0.58 9.07
C GLN A 97 20.52 0.03 7.89
N CYS A 98 19.91 0.97 7.16
CA CYS A 98 20.53 1.67 6.05
C CYS A 98 21.35 2.92 6.48
N GLU A 99 21.60 3.09 7.77
CA GLU A 99 22.33 4.21 8.37
C GLU A 99 21.73 5.59 8.04
N ALA A 100 20.42 5.68 7.84
CA ALA A 100 19.73 6.95 7.67
C ALA A 100 19.68 7.71 9.01
N ASP A 101 19.82 9.04 8.95
CA ASP A 101 19.66 9.90 10.13
C ASP A 101 18.16 10.07 10.46
N VAL A 102 17.62 9.10 11.20
CA VAL A 102 16.20 9.07 11.58
C VAL A 102 15.76 10.27 12.44
N SER A 103 16.69 11.02 13.03
CA SER A 103 16.37 12.24 13.81
C SER A 103 15.83 13.38 12.93
N LYS A 104 16.01 13.28 11.62
CA LYS A 104 15.48 14.22 10.60
C LYS A 104 14.15 13.79 10.02
N ILE A 105 13.62 12.65 10.46
CA ILE A 105 12.39 12.06 9.94
C ILE A 105 11.32 12.11 11.02
N ARG A 106 10.13 12.60 10.67
CA ARG A 106 8.95 12.52 11.52
C ARG A 106 7.88 11.69 10.83
N PHE A 107 7.31 10.74 11.54
CA PHE A 107 6.26 9.86 11.03
C PHE A 107 4.90 10.39 11.44
N PHE A 108 3.99 10.43 10.48
CA PHE A 108 2.64 10.93 10.65
C PHE A 108 1.66 9.82 10.31
N ARG A 109 0.59 9.77 11.10
CA ARG A 109 -0.53 8.87 10.87
C ARG A 109 -1.55 9.55 9.96
N ALA A 110 -1.97 8.85 8.89
CA ALA A 110 -3.12 9.24 8.09
C ALA A 110 -4.41 9.37 8.92
N GLU A 111 -5.25 10.36 8.60
CA GLU A 111 -6.55 10.54 9.26
C GLU A 111 -7.60 9.58 8.67
N SER A 112 -7.46 9.25 7.38
CA SER A 112 -8.38 8.36 6.67
C SER A 112 -7.91 6.91 6.70
N VAL A 113 -8.40 6.14 7.68
CA VAL A 113 -8.37 4.68 7.59
C VAL A 113 -9.57 4.17 6.78
N ASP A 114 -10.67 4.93 6.83
CA ASP A 114 -11.83 4.81 5.94
C ASP A 114 -11.56 5.56 4.63
N LEU A 115 -10.74 4.96 3.78
CA LEU A 115 -10.79 5.32 2.36
C LEU A 115 -12.25 5.12 1.89
N PRO A 116 -12.83 6.01 1.08
CA PRO A 116 -14.13 5.80 0.44
C PRO A 116 -13.99 4.67 -0.59
N LEU A 117 -13.82 3.43 -0.11
CA LEU A 117 -13.35 2.33 -0.90
C LEU A 117 -14.43 1.91 -1.89
N LYS A 118 -14.28 2.35 -3.14
CA LYS A 118 -14.70 1.59 -4.32
C LYS A 118 -13.93 0.26 -4.44
N PHE A 119 -12.91 0.06 -3.60
CA PHE A 119 -12.18 -1.20 -3.43
C PHE A 119 -12.89 -2.16 -2.49
N LYS A 120 -13.49 -3.20 -3.06
CA LYS A 120 -13.86 -4.38 -2.28
C LYS A 120 -12.58 -5.17 -2.00
N HIS A 121 -12.03 -5.11 -0.79
CA HIS A 121 -10.77 -5.74 -0.38
C HIS A 121 -9.62 -5.63 -1.39
N HIS A 122 -8.64 -4.76 -1.12
CA HIS A 122 -7.35 -4.99 -1.74
C HIS A 122 -6.88 -6.39 -1.35
N MET A 123 -6.65 -7.22 -2.36
CA MET A 123 -6.11 -8.56 -2.20
C MET A 123 -4.76 -8.41 -1.53
N HIS A 124 -4.72 -8.58 -0.21
CA HIS A 124 -3.47 -8.54 0.51
C HIS A 124 -2.66 -9.72 0.03
N LYS A 125 -1.64 -9.42 -0.78
CA LYS A 125 -0.45 -10.27 -0.79
C LYS A 125 -0.04 -10.43 0.67
N GLN A 126 0.62 -11.52 1.02
CA GLN A 126 1.05 -11.83 2.40
C GLN A 126 2.12 -10.87 2.93
N GLU A 127 2.00 -9.58 2.68
CA GLU A 127 2.96 -8.54 2.99
C GLU A 127 3.06 -8.32 4.51
N TRP A 128 2.01 -8.65 5.25
CA TRP A 128 2.07 -8.75 6.70
C TRP A 128 3.05 -9.85 7.18
N LYS A 129 3.54 -10.76 6.32
CA LYS A 129 4.63 -11.70 6.64
C LYS A 129 6.04 -11.15 6.44
N PHE A 130 6.16 -9.98 5.82
CA PHE A 130 7.47 -9.37 5.54
C PHE A 130 8.27 -9.14 6.83
N ASP A 131 9.59 -9.36 6.81
CA ASP A 131 10.46 -9.16 7.98
C ASP A 131 10.07 -9.92 9.27
N LEU A 132 9.12 -10.87 9.22
CA LEU A 132 8.87 -11.78 10.34
C LEU A 132 10.07 -12.72 10.55
N GLU A 133 10.31 -13.10 11.80
CA GLU A 133 11.33 -14.10 12.14
C GLU A 133 10.97 -15.48 11.56
N ALA A 134 11.97 -16.37 11.45
CA ALA A 134 11.78 -17.68 10.84
C ALA A 134 10.68 -18.51 11.52
N GLU A 135 10.65 -18.51 12.85
CA GLU A 135 9.66 -19.22 13.66
C GLU A 135 8.24 -18.66 13.46
N ASP A 136 8.10 -17.34 13.44
CA ASP A 136 6.83 -16.65 13.20
C ASP A 136 6.32 -16.91 11.77
N LYS A 137 7.22 -16.90 10.78
CA LYS A 137 6.89 -17.27 9.40
C LYS A 137 6.43 -18.72 9.30
N GLU A 138 7.10 -19.64 9.98
CA GLU A 138 6.74 -21.06 9.99
C GLU A 138 5.35 -21.27 10.61
N LEU A 139 5.09 -20.66 11.78
CA LEU A 139 3.79 -20.73 12.45
C LEU A 139 2.66 -20.30 11.52
N VAL A 140 2.86 -19.19 10.83
CA VAL A 140 1.87 -18.63 9.91
C VAL A 140 1.75 -19.44 8.62
N ASN A 141 2.83 -19.98 8.08
CA ASN A 141 2.82 -20.82 6.88
C ASN A 141 2.15 -22.17 7.14
N ASN A 142 2.15 -22.64 8.39
CA ASN A 142 1.50 -23.87 8.81
C ASN A 142 0.01 -23.69 9.15
N LEU A 143 -0.55 -22.49 9.00
CA LEU A 143 -2.00 -22.29 9.10
C LEU A 143 -2.70 -23.02 7.96
N SER A 144 -3.60 -23.95 8.30
CA SER A 144 -4.41 -24.64 7.31
C SER A 144 -5.50 -23.72 6.76
N TRP A 145 -5.69 -23.81 5.45
CA TRP A 145 -6.78 -23.15 4.73
C TRP A 145 -7.62 -24.19 3.97
N LYS A 146 -7.77 -25.40 4.54
CA LYS A 146 -8.50 -26.54 3.96
C LYS A 146 -9.76 -26.86 4.75
N THR A 147 -10.83 -27.26 4.07
CA THR A 147 -12.15 -27.53 4.70
C THR A 147 -12.10 -28.61 5.78
N GLU A 148 -11.22 -29.59 5.65
CA GLU A 148 -11.06 -30.66 6.63
C GLU A 148 -10.64 -30.15 8.02
N ASP A 149 -10.03 -28.97 8.07
CA ASP A 149 -9.66 -28.27 9.30
C ASP A 149 -10.62 -27.14 9.66
N ALA A 150 -11.74 -27.00 8.93
CA ALA A 150 -12.63 -25.87 9.09
C ALA A 150 -13.37 -25.92 10.43
N LEU A 151 -13.31 -24.82 11.17
CA LEU A 151 -14.03 -24.65 12.43
C LEU A 151 -15.47 -24.17 12.19
N PRO A 152 -16.41 -24.40 13.14
CA PRO A 152 -17.77 -23.89 13.03
C PRO A 152 -17.79 -22.37 12.81
N GLY A 153 -18.44 -21.93 11.72
CA GLY A 153 -18.58 -20.51 11.37
C GLY A 153 -17.56 -19.98 10.36
N GLU A 154 -16.59 -20.79 9.94
CA GLU A 154 -15.67 -20.44 8.85
C GLU A 154 -16.37 -20.50 7.49
N VAL A 155 -15.85 -19.72 6.54
CA VAL A 155 -16.37 -19.68 5.17
C VAL A 155 -15.46 -20.52 4.28
N VAL A 156 -16.07 -21.33 3.44
CA VAL A 156 -15.41 -22.30 2.57
C VAL A 156 -15.93 -22.16 1.14
N ASP A 157 -15.04 -22.32 0.15
CA ASP A 157 -15.39 -22.24 -1.27
C ASP A 157 -15.92 -23.56 -1.82
N ALA A 158 -16.36 -23.55 -3.09
CA ALA A 158 -16.86 -24.72 -3.78
C ALA A 158 -15.80 -25.83 -3.96
N ASP A 159 -14.52 -25.47 -3.89
CA ASP A 159 -13.39 -26.39 -3.98
C ASP A 159 -12.94 -26.91 -2.60
N GLY A 160 -13.63 -26.50 -1.53
CA GLY A 160 -13.29 -26.89 -0.18
C GLY A 160 -12.03 -26.23 0.39
N ASN A 161 -11.72 -24.99 0.01
CA ASN A 161 -10.72 -24.17 0.69
C ASN A 161 -11.39 -23.21 1.68
N ILE A 162 -10.80 -23.04 2.86
CA ILE A 162 -11.20 -22.00 3.81
C ILE A 162 -10.76 -20.67 3.21
N ILE A 163 -11.69 -19.73 3.14
CA ILE A 163 -11.47 -18.41 2.55
C ILE A 163 -11.65 -17.28 3.54
N ARG A 164 -12.32 -17.57 4.67
CA ARG A 164 -12.42 -16.68 5.81
C ARG A 164 -12.42 -17.47 7.11
N SER A 165 -11.46 -17.18 7.99
CA SER A 165 -11.28 -17.82 9.29
C SER A 165 -10.96 -16.79 10.36
N SER A 166 -11.81 -16.69 11.38
CA SER A 166 -11.53 -15.88 12.57
C SER A 166 -10.41 -16.51 13.41
N HIS A 167 -10.27 -17.83 13.38
CA HIS A 167 -9.21 -18.53 14.11
C HIS A 167 -7.83 -18.25 13.53
N ASN A 168 -7.69 -18.34 12.20
CA ASN A 168 -6.44 -17.96 11.53
C ASN A 168 -6.16 -16.46 11.69
N ARG A 169 -7.20 -15.61 11.64
CA ARG A 169 -7.08 -14.18 11.95
C ARG A 169 -6.42 -13.96 13.30
N ASP A 170 -6.95 -14.59 14.36
CA ASP A 170 -6.49 -14.36 15.72
C ASP A 170 -5.03 -14.80 15.88
N LYS A 171 -4.64 -15.94 15.31
CA LYS A 171 -3.23 -16.38 15.30
C LYS A 171 -2.30 -15.42 14.55
N ILE A 172 -2.74 -14.89 13.41
CA ILE A 172 -1.94 -13.90 12.66
C ILE A 172 -1.83 -12.62 13.49
N ALA A 173 -2.92 -12.17 14.11
CA ALA A 173 -2.94 -10.99 14.95
C ALA A 173 -1.99 -11.15 16.16
N ASP A 174 -1.96 -12.32 16.80
CA ASP A 174 -1.04 -12.63 17.90
C ASP A 174 0.43 -12.55 17.47
N VAL A 175 0.77 -13.07 16.27
CA VAL A 175 2.12 -12.97 15.70
C VAL A 175 2.50 -11.51 15.44
N LEU A 176 1.61 -10.74 14.84
CA LEU A 176 1.86 -9.32 14.56
C LEU A 176 1.97 -8.50 15.86
N GLN A 177 1.17 -8.81 16.88
CA GLN A 177 1.28 -8.18 18.19
C GLN A 177 2.62 -8.52 18.85
N SER A 178 3.05 -9.79 18.79
CA SER A 178 4.37 -10.20 19.28
C SER A 178 5.51 -9.46 18.54
N TYR A 179 5.38 -9.25 17.23
CA TYR A 179 6.32 -8.44 16.46
C TYR A 179 6.36 -6.99 16.99
N ILE A 180 5.21 -6.37 17.24
CA ILE A 180 5.13 -5.01 17.80
C ILE A 180 5.82 -4.94 19.16
N ASP A 181 5.55 -5.89 20.05
CA ASP A 181 6.08 -5.91 21.42
C ASP A 181 7.61 -6.08 21.46
N LYS A 182 8.19 -6.76 20.47
CA LYS A 182 9.63 -7.03 20.37
C LYS A 182 10.43 -5.89 19.72
N ASN A 183 9.77 -4.95 19.05
CA ASN A 183 10.46 -3.96 18.21
C ASN A 183 10.25 -2.53 18.71
N GLU A 184 11.26 -1.68 18.45
CA GLU A 184 11.19 -0.25 18.72
C GLU A 184 10.21 0.43 17.74
N GLN A 185 9.26 1.19 18.28
CA GLN A 185 8.26 1.90 17.50
C GLN A 185 8.71 3.34 17.21
N PRO A 186 8.50 3.85 15.98
CA PRO A 186 8.70 5.27 15.72
C PRO A 186 7.67 6.11 16.48
N MET A 187 8.04 7.34 16.84
CA MET A 187 7.06 8.32 17.33
C MET A 187 6.12 8.72 16.18
N MET A 188 4.83 8.52 16.41
CA MET A 188 3.77 8.90 15.46
C MET A 188 3.16 10.24 15.85
N HIS A 189 3.07 11.15 14.88
CA HIS A 189 2.47 12.48 15.01
C HIS A 189 1.09 12.53 14.35
N ASP A 190 0.26 13.49 14.77
CA ASP A 190 -1.01 13.81 14.12
C ASP A 190 -0.79 14.68 12.86
N LEU A 191 -1.61 14.51 11.82
CA LEU A 191 -1.53 15.35 10.60
C LEU A 191 -1.64 16.85 10.89
N LYS A 192 -2.37 17.24 11.94
CA LYS A 192 -2.47 18.65 12.38
C LYS A 192 -1.12 19.27 12.79
N GLU A 193 -0.12 18.44 13.11
CA GLU A 193 1.25 18.87 13.47
C GLU A 193 2.17 19.05 12.24
N LEU A 194 1.66 18.80 11.03
CA LEU A 194 2.38 19.10 9.80
C LEU A 194 2.71 20.59 9.72
N SER A 195 3.86 20.90 9.12
CA SER A 195 4.20 22.29 8.83
C SER A 195 3.29 22.87 7.78
N LYS A 196 3.15 24.20 7.74
CA LYS A 196 2.28 24.85 6.75
C LYS A 196 2.89 24.95 5.35
N HIS A 197 4.19 24.73 5.22
CA HIS A 197 4.88 24.84 3.93
C HIS A 197 5.96 23.77 3.76
N TYR A 198 6.01 23.22 2.55
CA TYR A 198 6.99 22.26 2.07
C TYR A 198 7.47 22.66 0.67
N ASP A 199 8.71 22.32 0.32
CA ASP A 199 9.22 22.55 -1.03
C ASP A 199 8.55 21.62 -2.05
N ALA A 200 8.27 20.38 -1.63
CA ALA A 200 7.56 19.42 -2.46
C ALA A 200 6.78 18.40 -1.62
N PHE A 201 5.67 17.93 -2.18
CA PHE A 201 5.02 16.68 -1.79
C PHE A 201 5.47 15.57 -2.73
N LEU A 202 5.86 14.43 -2.16
CA LEU A 202 6.15 13.21 -2.89
C LEU A 202 5.07 12.19 -2.55
N VAL A 203 4.25 11.86 -3.53
CA VAL A 203 3.04 11.04 -3.34
C VAL A 203 3.29 9.69 -3.95
N ALA A 204 3.37 8.66 -3.12
CA ALA A 204 3.51 7.28 -3.53
C ALA A 204 2.38 6.38 -3.00
N GLY A 205 1.48 6.90 -2.15
CA GLY A 205 0.20 6.28 -1.77
C GLY A 205 -1.03 7.02 -2.32
N PRO A 206 -2.25 6.65 -1.86
CA PRO A 206 -3.50 7.31 -2.21
C PRO A 206 -3.52 8.82 -1.98
N PHE A 207 -4.36 9.53 -2.73
CA PHE A 207 -4.46 11.00 -2.67
C PHE A 207 -5.30 11.53 -1.49
N THR A 208 -5.97 10.69 -0.73
CA THR A 208 -6.87 11.11 0.37
C THR A 208 -6.15 11.97 1.41
N ASP A 209 -5.02 11.52 1.94
CA ASP A 209 -4.28 12.32 2.93
C ASP A 209 -3.57 13.53 2.30
N VAL A 210 -3.30 13.50 0.99
CA VAL A 210 -2.79 14.65 0.25
C VAL A 210 -3.85 15.76 0.21
N GLU A 211 -5.09 15.40 -0.14
CA GLU A 211 -6.22 16.31 -0.12
C GLU A 211 -6.47 16.85 1.30
N THR A 212 -6.49 15.97 2.32
CA THR A 212 -6.63 16.37 3.73
C THR A 212 -5.55 17.38 4.13
N ALA A 213 -4.29 17.13 3.78
CA ALA A 213 -3.20 18.07 4.09
C ALA A 213 -3.42 19.45 3.43
N LEU A 214 -3.79 19.47 2.14
CA LEU A 214 -4.08 20.72 1.42
C LEU A 214 -5.27 21.48 2.05
N ASN A 215 -6.35 20.76 2.37
CA ASN A 215 -7.54 21.33 3.02
C ASN A 215 -7.23 21.89 4.42
N ASN A 216 -6.26 21.30 5.13
CA ASN A 216 -5.74 21.79 6.41
C ASN A 216 -4.75 22.97 6.29
N GLY A 217 -4.61 23.52 5.08
CA GLY A 217 -3.77 24.68 4.77
C GLY A 217 -2.27 24.36 4.72
N VAL A 218 -1.90 23.10 4.54
CA VAL A 218 -0.53 22.73 4.19
C VAL A 218 -0.32 23.00 2.71
N ASN A 219 0.79 23.66 2.35
CA ASN A 219 1.09 23.99 0.96
C ASN A 219 2.44 23.41 0.50
N ALA A 220 2.57 23.16 -0.81
CA ALA A 220 3.75 22.64 -1.46
C ALA A 220 4.21 23.56 -2.60
N GLY A 221 5.52 23.68 -2.80
CA GLY A 221 6.07 24.31 -4.01
C GLY A 221 5.80 23.50 -5.29
N ARG A 222 5.62 22.18 -5.16
CA ARG A 222 5.24 21.24 -6.23
C ARG A 222 4.74 19.91 -5.66
N ILE A 223 4.00 19.16 -6.45
CA ILE A 223 3.63 17.78 -6.16
C ILE A 223 4.27 16.87 -7.20
N VAL A 224 4.93 15.81 -6.75
CA VAL A 224 5.46 14.75 -7.60
C VAL A 224 4.80 13.45 -7.16
N ALA A 225 3.99 12.85 -8.01
CA ALA A 225 3.18 11.70 -7.66
C ALA A 225 3.51 10.48 -8.53
N MET A 226 3.75 9.32 -7.92
CA MET A 226 3.67 8.04 -8.60
C MET A 226 2.19 7.73 -8.86
N ALA A 227 1.71 8.29 -9.95
CA ALA A 227 0.32 8.25 -10.33
C ALA A 227 0.27 8.20 -11.86
N GLY A 228 -0.29 7.10 -12.34
CA GLY A 228 -0.39 6.74 -13.74
C GLY A 228 0.23 5.39 -14.12
N ALA A 229 -0.28 4.87 -15.22
CA ALA A 229 0.12 3.66 -15.91
C ALA A 229 0.07 4.00 -17.40
N ILE A 230 1.03 3.57 -18.21
CA ILE A 230 1.02 3.82 -19.66
C ILE A 230 0.63 2.55 -20.43
N ARG A 231 0.97 1.37 -19.90
CA ARG A 231 0.84 0.06 -20.54
C ARG A 231 0.02 -0.93 -19.71
N THR A 232 0.05 -0.86 -18.38
CA THR A 232 -0.89 -1.66 -17.56
C THR A 232 -2.31 -1.13 -17.75
N GLY A 233 -3.32 -1.99 -17.85
CA GLY A 233 -4.72 -1.57 -18.02
C GLY A 233 -5.11 -1.09 -19.43
N THR A 234 -4.26 -1.30 -20.43
CA THR A 234 -4.66 -1.08 -21.84
C THR A 234 -5.70 -2.14 -22.20
N ILE A 235 -6.95 -1.74 -22.44
CA ILE A 235 -8.00 -2.65 -22.88
C ILE A 235 -7.61 -3.14 -24.29
N PHE A 236 -7.28 -4.43 -24.40
CA PHE A 236 -7.08 -5.11 -25.68
C PHE A 236 -8.42 -5.54 -26.28
N SER A 237 -9.36 -4.61 -26.43
CA SER A 237 -10.57 -4.84 -27.23
C SER A 237 -10.31 -4.30 -28.63
N GLU A 238 -10.44 -5.16 -29.64
CA GLU A 238 -10.43 -4.79 -31.07
C GLU A 238 -9.07 -4.38 -31.68
N GLY A 239 -7.94 -4.83 -31.10
CA GLY A 239 -6.64 -4.77 -31.77
C GLY A 239 -5.94 -3.41 -31.79
N GLU A 240 -6.50 -2.37 -31.16
CA GLU A 240 -5.85 -1.07 -30.97
C GLU A 240 -5.48 -0.85 -29.50
N ALA A 241 -4.19 -0.93 -29.18
CA ALA A 241 -3.67 -0.50 -27.88
C ALA A 241 -3.81 1.02 -27.76
N ARG A 242 -4.68 1.50 -26.85
CA ARG A 242 -4.78 2.92 -26.51
C ARG A 242 -4.12 3.18 -25.16
N PRO A 243 -2.94 3.83 -25.12
CA PRO A 243 -2.34 4.25 -23.86
C PRO A 243 -3.35 5.13 -23.13
N ASN A 244 -3.80 4.67 -21.97
CA ASN A 244 -4.56 5.48 -21.03
C ASN A 244 -3.58 5.74 -19.88
N LEU A 245 -3.45 6.98 -19.43
CA LEU A 245 -2.52 7.36 -18.38
C LEU A 245 -2.98 6.86 -16.99
N PHE A 246 -4.26 6.50 -16.84
CA PHE A 246 -4.87 6.20 -15.54
C PHE A 246 -5.56 4.82 -15.39
N PRO A 247 -5.51 3.86 -16.34
CA PRO A 247 -6.23 2.62 -16.16
C PRO A 247 -5.50 1.82 -15.07
N ASP A 248 -6.25 1.42 -14.04
CA ASP A 248 -5.79 0.53 -12.99
C ASP A 248 -4.60 1.03 -12.16
N GLN A 249 -4.31 2.34 -12.12
CA GLN A 249 -3.29 2.84 -11.18
C GLN A 249 -3.86 2.99 -9.77
N PHE A 250 -3.27 2.22 -8.85
CA PHE A 250 -3.76 2.07 -7.48
C PHE A 250 -3.97 3.40 -6.74
N ASN A 251 -2.99 4.30 -6.74
CA ASN A 251 -3.04 5.54 -5.94
C ASN A 251 -4.18 6.47 -6.36
N ILE A 252 -4.51 6.52 -7.65
CA ILE A 252 -5.66 7.28 -8.16
C ILE A 252 -6.96 6.52 -7.89
N TYR A 253 -7.00 5.22 -8.15
CA TYR A 253 -8.22 4.43 -8.00
C TYR A 253 -8.67 4.30 -6.55
N ALA A 254 -7.73 4.28 -5.59
CA ALA A 254 -8.02 4.19 -4.17
C ALA A 254 -8.96 5.28 -3.68
N ASP A 255 -8.81 6.49 -4.22
CA ASP A 255 -9.69 7.61 -3.98
C ASP A 255 -9.66 8.56 -5.19
N SER A 256 -10.52 8.28 -6.17
CA SER A 256 -10.59 9.04 -7.42
C SER A 256 -10.97 10.49 -7.20
N ASP A 257 -11.78 10.75 -6.18
CA ASP A 257 -12.38 12.05 -5.92
C ASP A 257 -11.33 12.95 -5.26
N ALA A 258 -10.57 12.42 -4.29
CA ALA A 258 -9.41 13.10 -3.73
C ALA A 258 -8.31 13.35 -4.78
N ALA A 259 -8.03 12.37 -5.64
CA ALA A 259 -7.07 12.54 -6.73
C ALA A 259 -7.49 13.67 -7.68
N GLU A 260 -8.77 13.73 -8.06
CA GLU A 260 -9.31 14.80 -8.88
C GLU A 260 -9.21 16.17 -8.19
N ALA A 261 -9.52 16.24 -6.89
CA ALA A 261 -9.41 17.46 -6.10
C ALA A 261 -7.95 17.99 -6.07
N VAL A 262 -6.99 17.10 -5.82
CA VAL A 262 -5.56 17.44 -5.83
C VAL A 262 -5.09 17.87 -7.23
N PHE A 263 -5.53 17.20 -8.29
CA PHE A 263 -5.14 17.54 -9.67
C PHE A 263 -5.70 18.89 -10.12
N LYS A 264 -6.90 19.25 -9.64
CA LYS A 264 -7.52 20.56 -9.89
C LYS A 264 -6.91 21.68 -9.06
N HIS A 265 -5.97 21.39 -8.16
CA HIS A 265 -5.33 22.40 -7.32
C HIS A 265 -4.35 23.27 -8.13
N SER A 266 -4.92 24.23 -8.88
CA SER A 266 -4.30 24.97 -9.99
C SER A 266 -3.04 25.77 -9.68
N ASN A 267 -2.73 26.01 -8.40
CA ASN A 267 -1.59 26.83 -7.98
C ASN A 267 -0.33 26.01 -7.66
N ILE A 268 -0.39 24.67 -7.71
CA ILE A 268 0.75 23.81 -7.37
C ILE A 268 1.17 23.03 -8.62
N PRO A 269 2.41 23.20 -9.12
CA PRO A 269 2.93 22.39 -10.21
C PRO A 269 2.87 20.89 -9.88
N LEU A 270 2.23 20.11 -10.74
CA LEU A 270 2.04 18.68 -10.59
C LEU A 270 2.86 17.91 -11.64
N MET A 271 3.67 16.95 -11.18
CA MET A 271 4.37 15.98 -12.01
C MET A 271 3.84 14.58 -11.72
N LEU A 272 3.43 13.88 -12.77
CA LEU A 272 2.96 12.50 -12.69
C LEU A 272 4.04 11.54 -13.19
N ILE A 273 4.41 10.59 -12.35
CA ILE A 273 5.38 9.53 -12.63
C ILE A 273 4.58 8.24 -12.88
N PRO A 274 4.64 7.67 -14.10
CA PRO A 274 3.95 6.42 -14.39
C PRO A 274 4.65 5.25 -13.70
N THR A 275 3.89 4.21 -13.34
CA THR A 275 4.38 2.99 -12.67
C THR A 275 5.51 2.31 -13.46
N GLU A 276 5.49 2.40 -14.79
CA GLU A 276 6.51 1.85 -15.66
C GLU A 276 7.87 2.55 -15.53
N ALA A 277 7.91 3.77 -14.99
CA ALA A 277 9.16 4.46 -14.71
C ALA A 277 9.90 3.91 -13.49
N THR A 278 9.22 3.17 -12.60
CA THR A 278 9.78 2.65 -11.34
C THR A 278 10.01 1.14 -11.34
N LYS A 279 9.32 0.38 -12.20
CA LYS A 279 9.39 -1.10 -12.21
C LYS A 279 10.16 -1.65 -13.40
N THR A 280 11.08 -2.60 -13.16
CA THR A 280 11.74 -3.39 -14.20
C THR A 280 10.78 -4.46 -14.73
N TRP A 281 10.13 -4.19 -15.85
CA TRP A 281 9.24 -5.17 -16.50
C TRP A 281 10.07 -6.29 -17.12
N GLY A 282 10.25 -7.39 -16.36
CA GLY A 282 10.80 -8.63 -16.91
C GLY A 282 9.88 -9.17 -18.01
N SER A 283 10.46 -9.64 -19.11
CA SER A 283 9.73 -10.16 -20.28
C SER A 283 8.83 -11.37 -20.03
N ASN A 284 8.79 -11.92 -18.80
CA ASN A 284 8.22 -13.24 -18.51
C ASN A 284 7.03 -13.24 -17.54
N GLY A 285 6.46 -12.09 -17.17
CA GLY A 285 5.13 -12.02 -16.52
C GLY A 285 4.97 -12.73 -15.15
N ASN A 286 6.03 -13.28 -14.58
CA ASN A 286 5.97 -13.92 -13.26
C ASN A 286 6.03 -12.85 -12.18
N GLY A 287 5.02 -12.88 -11.31
CA GLY A 287 4.78 -11.86 -10.28
C GLY A 287 6.00 -11.53 -9.42
N PHE A 288 6.11 -10.26 -9.06
CA PHE A 288 7.14 -9.76 -8.15
C PHE A 288 6.99 -10.41 -6.77
N VAL A 289 8.04 -11.11 -6.34
CA VAL A 289 8.22 -11.52 -4.95
C VAL A 289 8.85 -10.37 -4.19
N PHE A 290 8.17 -9.90 -3.15
CA PHE A 290 8.67 -8.85 -2.26
C PHE A 290 9.83 -9.37 -1.40
N SER A 291 11.07 -9.16 -1.85
CA SER A 291 12.28 -9.49 -1.10
C SER A 291 13.13 -8.24 -0.86
N ALA A 292 14.04 -8.29 0.14
CA ALA A 292 15.03 -7.24 0.33
C ALA A 292 15.87 -7.00 -0.93
N GLN A 293 16.16 -8.05 -1.70
CA GLN A 293 16.84 -7.95 -2.99
C GLN A 293 16.02 -7.15 -4.00
N ALA A 294 14.69 -7.32 -4.06
CA ALA A 294 13.84 -6.56 -4.98
C ALA A 294 13.81 -5.05 -4.66
N ILE A 295 13.91 -4.69 -3.36
CA ILE A 295 14.07 -3.30 -2.89
C ILE A 295 15.39 -2.73 -3.41
N GLU A 296 16.50 -3.46 -3.22
CA GLU A 296 17.83 -3.06 -3.68
C GLU A 296 17.91 -2.89 -5.20
N ASP A 297 17.34 -3.85 -5.95
CA ASP A 297 17.36 -3.86 -7.41
C ASP A 297 16.55 -2.68 -8.01
N SER A 298 15.53 -2.21 -7.30
CA SER A 298 14.71 -1.06 -7.72
C SER A 298 15.36 0.29 -7.36
N GLY A 299 16.28 0.30 -6.40
CA GLY A 299 16.99 1.48 -5.89
C GLY A 299 17.51 2.43 -6.98
N PRO A 300 18.37 1.95 -7.90
CA PRO A 300 18.96 2.80 -8.94
C PRO A 300 17.96 3.49 -9.87
N VAL A 301 16.78 2.89 -10.08
CA VAL A 301 15.71 3.44 -10.93
C VAL A 301 15.00 4.57 -10.17
N VAL A 302 14.56 4.30 -8.94
CA VAL A 302 13.91 5.28 -8.06
C VAL A 302 14.82 6.50 -7.82
N THR A 303 16.11 6.27 -7.53
CA THR A 303 17.13 7.32 -7.31
C THR A 303 17.28 8.28 -8.50
N LYS A 304 17.05 7.84 -9.75
CA LYS A 304 17.16 8.69 -10.95
C LYS A 304 16.00 9.67 -11.10
N LEU A 305 14.82 9.36 -10.55
CA LEU A 305 13.63 10.20 -10.67
C LEU A 305 13.71 11.47 -9.81
N PHE A 306 14.61 11.48 -8.82
CA PHE A 306 14.78 12.58 -7.85
C PHE A 306 16.05 13.42 -8.09
N LYS A 307 16.72 13.27 -9.24
CA LYS A 307 17.84 14.12 -9.69
C LYS A 307 17.34 15.14 -10.69
#